data_AF-A0A7X8FBN3-F1
#
_entry.id   AF-A0A7X8FBN3-F1
#
_cell.length_a   1.000
_cell.length_b   1.000
_cell.length_c   1.000
_cell.angle_alpha   90.00
_cell.angle_beta   90.00
_cell.angle_gamma   90.00
#
_symmetry.space_group_name_H-M   'P 1'
#
loop_
_entity.id
_entity.type
_entity.pdbx_description
1 polymer ?
#
loop_
_entity_poly.entity_id
_entity_poly.type
_entity_poly.pdbx_seq_one_letter_code
_entity_poly.pdbx_strand_id
1 'polypeptide(L)' 'MKQPMDVQQFIDNLFSDPRWARHIVASRMEPQREAQYAPWPKALHQDIIEALKMLEYHQPYTHQAEAIEAA' A
#
# COMPACT_ATOMS: atom_id res chain seq x y z
N MET A 1 20.61 -8.93 -25.92
CA MET A 1 20.37 -8.82 -24.46
C MET A 1 18.96 -9.31 -24.17
N LYS A 2 18.74 -10.17 -23.16
CA LYS A 2 17.38 -10.50 -22.70
C LYS A 2 16.81 -9.28 -21.99
N GLN A 3 15.58 -8.89 -22.29
CA GLN A 3 14.92 -7.84 -21.53
C GLN A 3 14.70 -8.28 -20.08
N PRO A 4 14.85 -7.38 -19.09
CA PRO A 4 14.49 -7.67 -17.72
C PRO A 4 12.98 -7.89 -17.62
N MET A 5 12.59 -8.95 -16.90
CA MET A 5 11.20 -9.30 -16.64
C MET A 5 10.63 -8.40 -15.56
N ASP A 6 9.44 -7.84 -15.76
CA ASP A 6 8.73 -7.10 -14.71
C ASP A 6 8.01 -8.06 -13.73
N VAL A 7 7.51 -7.52 -12.61
CA VAL A 7 6.87 -8.32 -11.56
C VAL A 7 5.61 -9.02 -12.08
N GLN A 8 4.84 -8.37 -12.95
CA GLN A 8 3.62 -8.96 -13.50
C GLN A 8 3.95 -10.16 -14.39
N GLN A 9 4.92 -10.01 -15.28
CA GLN A 9 5.41 -11.07 -16.15
C GLN A 9 5.97 -12.25 -15.33
N PHE A 10 6.62 -11.97 -14.20
CA PHE A 10 7.09 -13.03 -13.31
C PHE A 10 5.93 -13.82 -12.70
N ILE A 11 4.90 -13.14 -12.20
CA ILE A 11 3.71 -13.78 -11.65
C ILE A 11 3.01 -14.63 -12.71
N ASP A 12 2.84 -14.10 -13.92
CA ASP A 12 2.20 -14.84 -15.02
C ASP A 12 3.00 -16.10 -15.40
N ASN A 13 4.34 -16.02 -15.39
CA ASN A 13 5.21 -17.17 -15.62
C ASN A 13 5.14 -18.22 -14.51
N LEU A 14 5.00 -17.78 -13.25
CA LEU A 14 4.84 -18.67 -12.10
C LEU A 14 3.59 -19.56 -12.24
N PHE A 15 2.49 -19.00 -12.75
CA PHE A 15 1.23 -19.72 -12.92
C PHE A 15 1.13 -20.51 -14.25
N SER A 16 1.92 -20.17 -15.26
CA SER A 16 1.85 -20.81 -16.59
C SER A 16 2.91 -21.88 -16.85
N ASP A 17 4.06 -21.83 -16.16
CA ASP A 17 5.13 -22.82 -16.35
C ASP A 17 4.85 -24.11 -15.57
N PRO A 18 4.73 -25.28 -16.24
CA PRO A 18 4.44 -26.56 -15.59
C PRO A 18 5.46 -26.98 -14.52
N ARG A 19 6.69 -26.46 -14.58
CA ARG A 19 7.72 -26.70 -13.55
C ARG A 19 7.28 -26.15 -12.20
N TRP A 20 6.49 -25.08 -12.19
CA TRP A 20 6.05 -24.37 -10.98
C TRP A 20 4.57 -24.57 -10.70
N ALA A 21 3.71 -24.40 -11.70
CA ALA A 21 2.26 -24.39 -11.56
C ALA A 21 1.71 -25.63 -10.84
N ARG A 22 2.29 -26.82 -11.11
CA ARG A 22 1.89 -28.08 -10.47
C ARG A 22 2.12 -28.15 -8.96
N HIS A 23 2.94 -27.27 -8.41
CA HIS A 23 3.27 -27.20 -6.98
C HIS A 23 2.48 -26.10 -6.26
N ILE A 24 1.70 -25.27 -6.99
CA ILE A 24 0.88 -24.22 -6.42
C ILE A 24 -0.51 -24.80 -6.12
N VAL A 25 -0.78 -25.01 -4.85
CA VAL A 25 -2.03 -25.66 -4.39
C VAL A 25 -3.13 -24.66 -4.04
N ALA A 26 -2.78 -23.38 -3.87
CA ALA A 26 -3.73 -22.31 -3.58
C ALA A 26 -3.22 -20.98 -4.14
N SER A 27 -4.13 -20.20 -4.70
CA SER A 27 -3.90 -18.80 -5.07
C SER A 27 -5.14 -18.00 -4.72
N ARG A 28 -4.92 -16.77 -4.23
CA ARG A 28 -5.99 -15.82 -3.94
C ARG A 28 -5.54 -14.44 -4.39
N MET A 29 -6.36 -13.81 -5.22
CA MET A 29 -6.19 -12.41 -5.59
C MET A 29 -6.93 -11.55 -4.57
N GLU A 30 -6.21 -10.66 -3.89
CA GLU A 30 -6.86 -9.63 -3.09
C GLU A 30 -7.26 -8.46 -3.99
N PRO A 31 -8.41 -7.83 -3.73
CA PRO A 31 -8.81 -6.65 -4.49
C PRO A 31 -7.87 -5.49 -4.20
N GLN A 32 -7.63 -4.65 -5.20
CA GLN A 32 -7.07 -3.32 -4.97
C GLN A 32 -8.00 -2.55 -4.03
N ARG A 33 -7.40 -1.85 -3.07
CA ARG A 33 -8.12 -1.00 -2.14
C ARG A 33 -7.56 0.41 -2.20
N GLU A 34 -8.42 1.36 -2.53
CA GLU A 34 -8.08 2.78 -2.49
C GLU A 34 -7.74 3.21 -1.07
N ALA A 35 -6.82 4.17 -0.99
CA ALA A 35 -6.48 4.81 0.27
C ALA A 35 -7.69 5.52 0.87
N GLN A 36 -7.88 5.34 2.18
CA GLN A 36 -8.89 6.05 2.96
C GLN A 36 -8.21 7.07 3.85
N TYR A 37 -8.59 8.34 3.68
CA TYR A 37 -8.02 9.47 4.40
C TYR A 37 -9.03 10.07 5.38
N ALA A 38 -8.52 10.77 6.38
CA ALA A 38 -9.30 11.53 7.33
C ALA A 38 -8.77 12.98 7.41
N PRO A 39 -9.57 13.93 7.96
CA PRO A 39 -9.06 15.23 8.34
C PRO A 39 -7.91 15.12 9.37
N TRP A 40 -7.11 16.19 9.50
CA TRP A 40 -6.12 16.27 10.57
C TRP A 40 -6.77 16.18 11.96
N PRO A 41 -6.27 15.32 12.86
CA PRO A 41 -6.73 15.21 14.24
C PRO A 41 -6.69 16.54 14.98
N LYS A 42 -7.70 16.81 15.81
CA LYS A 42 -7.77 18.01 16.65
C LYS A 42 -6.68 18.02 17.72
N ALA A 43 -6.20 16.85 18.13
CA ALA A 43 -5.12 16.70 19.09
C ALA A 43 -3.75 17.17 18.54
N LEU A 44 -3.60 17.33 17.22
CA LEU A 44 -2.33 17.79 16.63
C LEU A 44 -2.20 19.31 16.67
N HIS A 45 -1.03 19.77 17.11
CA HIS A 45 -0.64 21.18 17.01
C HIS A 45 -0.38 21.58 15.55
N GLN A 46 -0.71 22.82 15.18
CA GLN A 46 -0.59 23.34 13.82
C GLN A 46 0.84 23.21 13.26
N ASP A 47 1.87 23.42 14.07
CA ASP A 47 3.27 23.33 13.63
C ASP A 47 3.64 21.93 13.13
N ILE A 48 3.05 20.88 13.71
CA ILE A 48 3.25 19.50 13.26
C ILE A 48 2.59 19.31 11.90
N ILE A 49 1.38 19.85 11.73
CA ILE A 49 0.64 19.78 10.46
C ILE A 49 1.42 20.48 9.35
N GLU A 50 1.97 21.67 9.60
CA GLU A 50 2.77 22.39 8.60
C GLU A 50 4.08 21.66 8.28
N ALA A 51 4.76 21.08 9.27
CA ALA A 51 5.95 20.26 9.03
C ALA A 51 5.63 19.03 8.16
N LEU A 52 4.50 18.36 8.40
CA LEU A 52 4.07 17.21 7.59
C LEU A 52 3.72 17.61 6.15
N LYS A 53 3.07 18.76 5.95
CA LYS A 53 2.80 19.29 4.60
C LYS A 53 4.08 19.61 3.83
N MET A 54 5.13 20.10 4.50
CA MET A 54 6.44 20.33 3.87
C MET A 54 7.10 19.04 3.38
N LEU A 55 6.73 17.90 3.97
CA LEU A 55 7.13 16.56 3.56
C LEU A 55 6.14 15.92 2.57
N GLU A 56 5.25 16.71 1.97
CA GLU A 56 4.22 16.29 1.01
C GLU A 56 3.14 15.35 1.61
N TYR A 57 3.01 15.31 2.94
CA TYR A 57 1.86 14.66 3.59
C TYR A 57 0.69 15.63 3.66
N HIS A 58 -0.36 15.36 2.89
CA HIS A 58 -1.52 16.25 2.79
C HIS A 58 -2.65 15.88 3.76
N GLN A 59 -2.84 14.58 4.03
CA GLN A 59 -3.86 14.05 4.95
C GLN A 59 -3.38 12.73 5.56
N PRO A 60 -3.73 12.44 6.83
CA PRO A 60 -3.47 11.13 7.44
C PRO A 60 -4.42 10.07 6.87
N TYR A 61 -3.97 8.82 6.86
CA TYR A 61 -4.88 7.69 6.69
C TYR A 61 -5.86 7.60 7.88
N THR A 62 -7.04 7.03 7.65
CA THR A 62 -8.08 6.91 8.69
C THR A 62 -7.55 6.31 10.00
N HIS A 63 -6.81 5.20 9.91
CA HIS A 63 -6.23 4.54 11.08
C HIS A 63 -5.16 5.38 11.81
N GLN A 64 -4.45 6.26 11.10
CA GLN A 64 -3.48 7.17 11.73
C GLN A 64 -4.20 8.27 12.50
N ALA A 65 -5.26 8.84 11.92
CA ALA A 65 -6.06 9.85 12.61
C ALA A 65 -6.73 9.27 13.87
N GLU A 66 -7.30 8.06 13.78
CA GLU A 66 -7.88 7.35 14.91
C GLU A 66 -6.85 7.09 16.02
N ALA A 67 -5.63 6.66 15.66
CA ALA A 67 -4.57 6.40 16.63
C ALA A 67 -4.12 7.65 17.38
N ILE A 68 -4.08 8.80 16.69
CA ILE A 68 -3.66 10.08 17.28
C ILE A 68 -4.74 10.64 18.21
N GLU A 69 -6.02 10.56 17.84
CA GLU A 69 -7.13 11.02 18.69
C GLU A 69 -7.33 10.17 19.96
N ALA A 70 -6.81 8.93 19.97
CA ALA A 70 -6.93 8.02 21.11
C ALA A 70 -5.79 8.13 22.16
N ALA A 71 -4.76 8.95 21.89
CA ALA A 71 -3.59 9.13 22.76
C ALA A 71 -3.82 10.19 23.84
#